data_AF-W5W8P5-F1
#
_entry.id   AF-W5W8P5-F1
#
_cell.length_a   1.000
_cell.length_b   1.000
_cell.length_c   1.000
_cell.angle_alpha   90.00
_cell.angle_beta   90.00
_cell.angle_gamma   90.00
#
_symmetry.space_group_name_H-M   'P 1'
#
loop_
_entity.id
_entity.type
_entity.pdbx_description
1 polymer ?
#
loop_
_entity_poly.entity_id
_entity_poly.type
_entity_poly.pdbx_seq_one_letter_code
_entity_poly.pdbx_strand_id
1 'polypeptide(L)' 'MFRLPSYVPDLNPTEGVWSLVKRSLANFTAANLDHLVRVVKRKLKKIQHRPQSLAGCLAETGLITEIPS' A
#
# COMPACT_ATOMS: atom_id res chain seq x y z
N MET A 1 -15.93 10.88 10.99
CA MET A 1 -16.25 9.65 10.23
C MET A 1 -15.79 9.87 8.79
N PHE A 2 -14.80 9.12 8.30
CA PHE A 2 -14.40 9.14 6.89
C PHE A 2 -15.20 8.06 6.16
N ARG A 3 -15.98 8.44 5.15
CA ARG A 3 -16.73 7.52 4.29
C ARG A 3 -15.96 7.38 2.99
N LEU A 4 -15.53 6.16 2.67
CA LEU A 4 -14.86 5.87 1.39
C LEU A 4 -15.89 5.97 0.25
N PRO A 5 -15.51 6.52 -0.91
CA PRO A 5 -16.38 6.59 -2.08
C PRO A 5 -16.75 5.17 -2.56
N SER A 6 -17.92 5.03 -3.22
CA SER A 6 -18.31 3.81 -3.95
C SER A 6 -17.15 3.35 -4.84
N TYR A 7 -16.78 2.06 -4.81
CA TYR A 7 -15.56 1.47 -5.41
C TYR A 7 -15.00 2.23 -6.63
N VAL A 8 -14.11 3.19 -6.37
CA VAL A 8 -13.25 3.84 -7.37
C VAL A 8 -11.83 3.41 -7.01
N PRO A 9 -11.24 2.43 -7.72
CA PRO A 9 -9.94 1.87 -7.36
C PRO A 9 -8.83 2.94 -7.29
N ASP A 10 -8.91 3.97 -8.13
CA ASP A 10 -7.98 5.11 -8.12
C ASP A 10 -8.08 5.95 -6.83
N LEU A 11 -9.19 5.88 -6.10
CA LEU A 11 -9.41 6.57 -4.82
C LEU A 11 -9.21 5.66 -3.60
N ASN A 12 -8.81 4.40 -3.80
CA ASN A 12 -8.56 3.48 -2.70
C ASN A 12 -7.07 3.45 -2.33
N PRO A 13 -6.66 4.03 -1.19
CA PRO A 13 -5.24 4.06 -0.79
C PRO A 13 -4.67 2.66 -0.54
N THR A 14 -5.54 1.66 -0.37
CA THR A 14 -5.14 0.24 -0.26
C THR A 14 -4.53 -0.26 -1.57
N GLU A 15 -4.92 0.25 -2.73
CA GLU A 15 -4.37 -0.16 -4.03
C GLU A 15 -2.91 0.30 -4.20
N GLY A 16 -2.56 1.50 -3.70
CA GLY A 16 -1.18 1.96 -3.64
C GLY A 16 -0.32 1.06 -2.74
N VAL A 17 -0.82 0.70 -1.56
CA VAL A 17 -0.14 -0.26 -0.65
C VAL A 17 0.04 -1.62 -1.33
N TRP A 18 -0.99 -2.10 -2.03
CA TRP A 18 -0.94 -3.36 -2.76
C TRP A 18 0.09 -3.32 -3.90
N SER A 19 0.16 -2.20 -4.63
CA SER A 19 1.16 -1.97 -5.68
C SER A 19 2.59 -1.99 -5.15
N LEU A 20 2.84 -1.39 -3.97
CA LEU A 20 4.14 -1.47 -3.29
C LEU A 20 4.51 -2.91 -2.91
N VAL A 21 3.55 -3.68 -2.38
CA VAL A 21 3.77 -5.09 -2.03
C VAL A 21 4.10 -5.89 -3.28
N LYS A 22 3.28 -5.79 -4.34
CA LYS A 22 3.49 -6.45 -5.65
C LYS A 22 4.87 -6.12 -6.21
N ARG A 23 5.26 -4.84 -6.26
CA ARG A 23 6.57 -4.41 -6.77
C ARG A 23 7.72 -5.00 -5.97
N SER A 24 7.58 -5.05 -4.64
CA SER A 24 8.61 -5.63 -3.78
C SER A 24 8.73 -7.16 -3.88
N LEU A 25 7.78 -7.82 -4.53
CA LEU A 25 7.73 -9.27 -4.77
C LEU A 25 8.05 -9.65 -6.22
N ALA A 26 8.32 -8.70 -7.11
CA ALA A 26 8.51 -8.95 -8.54
C ALA A 26 9.55 -10.05 -8.85
N ASN A 27 10.57 -10.20 -8.01
CA ASN A 27 11.63 -11.21 -8.15
C ASN A 27 11.63 -12.24 -7.01
N PHE A 28 10.54 -12.35 -6.25
CA PHE A 28 10.45 -13.27 -5.11
C PHE A 28 9.81 -14.59 -5.54
N THR A 29 10.56 -15.69 -5.42
CA THR A 29 10.03 -17.05 -5.58
C THR A 29 9.71 -17.64 -4.22
N ALA A 30 8.44 -17.97 -3.99
CA ALA A 30 8.01 -18.62 -2.77
C ALA A 30 8.30 -20.13 -2.83
N ALA A 31 8.80 -20.70 -1.73
CA ALA A 31 9.01 -22.15 -1.61
C ALA A 31 7.70 -22.91 -1.31
N ASN A 32 6.74 -22.24 -0.66
CA ASN A 32 5.40 -22.72 -0.36
C ASN A 32 4.51 -21.53 0.04
N LEU A 33 3.23 -21.80 0.27
CA LEU A 33 2.25 -20.77 0.63
C LEU A 33 2.61 -20.07 1.96
N ASP A 34 3.05 -20.81 2.98
CA ASP A 34 3.43 -20.24 4.28
C ASP A 34 4.61 -19.26 4.16
N HIS A 35 5.58 -19.60 3.32
CA HIS A 35 6.72 -18.74 3.01
C HIS A 35 6.24 -17.44 2.35
N LEU A 36 5.34 -17.53 1.37
CA LEU A 36 4.74 -16.35 0.74
C LEU A 36 3.99 -15.48 1.76
N VAL A 37 3.11 -16.08 2.56
CA VAL A 37 2.32 -15.37 3.58
C VAL A 37 3.23 -14.64 4.57
N ARG A 38 4.29 -15.31 5.06
CA ARG A 38 5.25 -14.71 5.99
C ARG A 38 5.96 -13.50 5.37
N VAL A 39 6.37 -13.61 4.11
CA VAL A 39 7.09 -12.55 3.40
C VAL A 39 6.17 -11.36 3.10
N VAL A 40 4.94 -11.62 2.66
CA VAL A 40 3.91 -10.58 2.46
C VAL A 40 3.63 -9.83 3.76
N LYS A 41 3.37 -10.54 4.87
CA LYS A 41 3.15 -9.92 6.19
C LYS A 41 4.33 -9.05 6.63
N ARG A 42 5.56 -9.53 6.44
CA ARG A 42 6.77 -8.76 6.81
C ARG A 42 6.91 -7.49 5.97
N LYS A 43 6.62 -7.56 4.66
CA LYS A 43 6.69 -6.41 3.75
C LYS A 43 5.61 -5.39 4.05
N LEU A 44 4.37 -5.83 4.28
CA LEU A 44 3.27 -4.98 4.74
C LEU A 44 3.63 -4.27 6.05
N LYS A 45 4.17 -5.00 7.04
CA LYS A 45 4.62 -4.39 8.29
C LYS A 45 5.69 -3.31 8.05
N LYS A 46 6.65 -3.54 7.15
CA LYS A 46 7.66 -2.51 6.79
C LYS A 46 7.04 -1.28 6.14
N ILE A 47 6.05 -1.44 5.25
CA ILE A 47 5.34 -0.32 4.62
C ILE A 47 4.56 0.47 5.67
N GLN A 48 3.88 -0.22 6.59
CA GLN A 48 3.15 0.41 7.70
C GLN A 48 4.04 1.28 8.60
N HIS A 49 5.30 0.90 8.80
CA HIS A 49 6.25 1.65 9.63
C HIS A 49 7.00 2.75 8.84
N ARG A 50 6.63 3.01 7.58
CA ARG A 50 7.23 4.05 6.72
C ARG A 50 6.17 5.10 6.35
N PRO A 51 5.99 6.14 7.18
CA PRO A 51 4.95 7.14 6.96
C PRO A 51 5.06 7.85 5.61
N GLN A 52 6.26 8.04 5.06
CA GLN A 52 6.44 8.64 3.73
C GLN A 52 5.94 7.76 2.58
N SER A 53 6.05 6.43 2.69
CA SER A 53 5.51 5.50 1.68
C SER A 53 3.98 5.47 1.71
N LEU A 54 3.39 5.57 2.90
CA LEU A 54 1.93 5.69 3.04
C LEU A 54 1.40 7.04 2.55
N ALA A 55 2.13 8.13 2.80
CA ALA A 55 1.79 9.46 2.30
C ALA A 55 1.75 9.50 0.77
N GLY A 56 2.68 8.82 0.09
CA GLY A 56 2.65 8.67 -1.38
C GLY A 56 1.39 7.94 -1.89
N CYS A 57 0.99 6.85 -1.24
CA CYS A 57 -0.24 6.12 -1.58
C CYS A 57 -1.51 6.96 -1.33
N LEU A 58 -1.49 7.85 -0.33
CA LEU A 58 -2.60 8.78 -0.07
C LEU A 58 -2.60 9.93 -1.10
N ALA A 59 -1.44 10.42 -1.52
CA ALA A 59 -1.32 11.43 -2.57
C ALA A 59 -1.82 10.93 -3.93
N GLU A 60 -1.56 9.67 -4.26
CA GLU A 60 -2.08 9.00 -5.48
C GLU A 60 -3.62 9.00 -5.55
N THR A 61 -4.29 8.99 -4.40
CA THR A 61 -5.77 9.05 -4.35
C THR A 61 -6.35 10.45 -4.57
N GLY A 62 -5.52 11.48 -4.75
CA GLY A 62 -5.97 12.87 -4.87
C GLY A 62 -6.66 13.42 -3.61
N LEU A 63 -6.64 12.68 -2.50
CA LEU A 63 -7.27 13.05 -1.22
C LEU A 63 -6.43 14.02 -0.38
N ILE A 64 -5.18 14.30 -0.78
CA ILE A 64 -4.34 15.33 -0.15
C ILE A 64 -4.47 16.62 -0.96
N THR A 65 -5.47 17.44 -0.61
CA THR A 65 -5.47 18.88 -0.82
C THR A 65 -4.77 19.54 0.38
N GLU A 66 -3.80 20.42 0.12
CA GLU A 66 -3.03 21.22 1.08
C GLU A 66 -1.90 20.49 1.86
N ILE A 67 -0.67 20.62 1.35
CA ILE A 67 0.53 20.65 2.20
C ILE A 67 0.67 22.12 2.62
N PRO A 68 0.56 22.50 3.91
CA PRO A 68 0.79 23.88 4.30
C PRO A 68 2.28 24.20 4.10
N SER A 69 2.51 25.31 3.40
CA SER A 69 3.79 25.95 3.11
C SER A 69 4.61 26.28 4.37
#